data_AF-A0A847HGK4-F1
#
_entry.id   AF-A0A847HGK4-F1
#
_cell.length_a   1.000
_cell.length_b   1.000
_cell.length_c   1.000
_cell.angle_alpha   90.00
_cell.angle_beta   90.00
_cell.angle_gamma   90.00
#
_symmetry.space_group_name_H-M   'P 1'
#
loop_
_entity.id
_entity.type
_entity.pdbx_description
1 polymer ?
#
loop_
_entity_poly.entity_id
_entity_poly.type
_entity_poly.pdbx_seq_one_letter_code
_entity_poly.pdbx_strand_id
1 'polypeptide(L)'
;MNIDQINISQDQNTDPIDEQPAEAVQQPAPEQKPARRNLPPKPEPKDIFFKWFRNNNPLYLLSVALMLAGLYLAGSELESGQMNSIYTVAGFFAVQNIYEIVMIGMALYLLRNRIQSDHGRLLLIMVLVFLGDLTGYQVHISGKDATVGYMATAIYMSLAALKLYVVMKVLNLKLHSSRAFYIFSAFSLIWIGPKIADYMVNSVGKASIGFFDGSYSYYSLWLAAGLIHLPLIIQNWRKNTLETYEENEYLGNATAFWRWLIVFPFVVMPIYLYFFAMRDQFRFMESSISLPALIASWAVCAAFFAQTVWRRACEEWIGLNIYDSVVMLLFLVATMSFASSFSAPVVINHILLVVGLAATWQTRDNKVNGLALSGVVLWYTGAQIKSAGTVAVDYGTSLSRTAWAAILMAGSFLMLGLGFIVSLIRNGNGNGKTESNNTEA
;
A
#
# COMPACT_ATOMS: atom_id res chain seq x y z
N MET A 1 2.30 -23.09 -71.98
CA MET A 1 1.25 -23.59 -71.06
C MET A 1 0.12 -22.56 -71.17
N ASN A 2 -0.88 -22.68 -72.06
CA ASN A 2 -1.78 -23.81 -72.37
C ASN A 2 -2.40 -24.34 -71.06
N ILE A 3 -3.72 -24.28 -70.78
CA ILE A 3 -4.91 -24.54 -71.62
C ILE A 3 -6.17 -23.85 -71.05
N ASP A 4 -7.04 -23.46 -72.00
CA ASP A 4 -8.49 -23.23 -72.11
C ASP A 4 -9.49 -23.66 -71.00
N GLN A 5 -10.63 -22.92 -70.95
CA GLN A 5 -12.01 -23.37 -71.24
C GLN A 5 -13.05 -22.28 -70.86
N ILE A 6 -14.26 -22.06 -71.43
CA ILE A 6 -14.98 -22.21 -72.72
C ILE A 6 -16.45 -21.76 -72.41
N ASN A 7 -17.15 -21.23 -73.44
CA ASN A 7 -18.63 -21.11 -73.66
C ASN A 7 -19.47 -20.08 -72.86
N ILE A 8 -20.16 -19.12 -73.49
CA ILE A 8 -21.26 -19.10 -74.50
C ILE A 8 -22.64 -19.44 -73.92
N SER A 9 -23.60 -18.48 -73.98
CA SER A 9 -24.97 -18.55 -74.58
C SER A 9 -25.88 -17.45 -73.98
N GLN A 10 -26.35 -16.49 -74.78
CA GLN A 10 -27.66 -16.39 -75.48
C GLN A 10 -28.64 -15.45 -74.75
N ASP A 11 -28.96 -14.31 -75.36
CA ASP A 11 -30.21 -14.00 -76.09
C ASP A 11 -31.33 -13.52 -75.15
N GLN A 12 -31.78 -12.27 -75.30
CA GLN A 12 -33.02 -12.00 -76.03
C GLN A 12 -33.31 -10.50 -76.11
N ASN A 13 -33.51 -10.12 -77.37
CA ASN A 13 -33.98 -8.86 -77.92
C ASN A 13 -35.47 -8.64 -77.60
N THR A 14 -35.89 -7.42 -77.26
CA THR A 14 -37.20 -6.85 -77.66
C THR A 14 -37.33 -5.39 -77.20
N ASP A 15 -37.20 -4.47 -78.16
CA ASP A 15 -37.81 -3.14 -78.09
C ASP A 15 -39.34 -3.27 -78.19
N PRO A 16 -40.09 -2.29 -77.66
CA PRO A 16 -40.75 -1.39 -78.60
C PRO A 16 -40.65 0.09 -78.22
N ILE A 17 -40.47 0.90 -79.26
CA ILE A 17 -40.60 2.34 -79.30
C ILE A 17 -42.07 2.67 -79.55
N ASP A 18 -42.67 3.52 -78.71
CA ASP A 18 -43.86 4.28 -79.09
C ASP A 18 -43.81 5.71 -78.52
N GLU A 19 -44.06 6.64 -79.45
CA GLU A 19 -44.72 7.96 -79.34
C GLU A 19 -44.08 9.15 -78.57
N GLN A 20 -43.65 10.13 -79.38
CA GLN A 20 -43.52 11.59 -79.14
C GLN A 20 -44.74 12.22 -78.43
N PRO A 21 -44.65 13.39 -77.72
CA PRO A 21 -44.32 14.67 -78.39
C PRO A 21 -43.72 15.84 -77.55
N ALA A 22 -43.23 16.83 -78.31
CA ALA A 22 -43.23 18.29 -78.08
C ALA A 22 -42.62 18.94 -76.81
N GLU A 23 -41.65 19.82 -77.10
CA GLU A 23 -41.27 21.08 -76.43
C GLU A 23 -41.86 21.42 -75.04
N ALA A 24 -40.97 21.52 -74.05
CA ALA A 24 -41.16 22.43 -72.92
C ALA A 24 -39.82 23.07 -72.50
N VAL A 25 -39.74 24.36 -72.79
CA VAL A 25 -38.84 25.40 -72.28
C VAL A 25 -38.24 25.08 -70.91
N GLN A 26 -36.90 25.00 -70.85
CA GLN A 26 -36.14 25.00 -69.60
C GLN A 26 -36.33 26.34 -68.88
N GLN A 27 -37.08 26.34 -67.78
CA GLN A 27 -37.04 27.39 -66.77
C GLN A 27 -35.73 27.26 -65.96
N PRO A 28 -34.99 28.36 -65.68
CA PRO A 28 -33.87 28.30 -64.76
C PRO A 28 -34.37 27.95 -63.35
N ALA A 29 -33.72 26.97 -62.73
CA ALA A 29 -33.99 26.57 -61.36
C ALA A 29 -33.89 27.79 -60.41
N PRO A 30 -34.82 27.94 -59.45
CA PRO A 30 -34.73 29.00 -58.46
C PRO A 30 -33.49 28.77 -57.57
N GLU A 31 -32.64 29.79 -57.46
CA GLU A 31 -31.55 29.86 -56.49
C GLU A 31 -32.10 29.55 -55.08
N GLN A 32 -31.77 28.36 -54.57
CA GLN A 32 -31.98 28.04 -53.17
C GLN A 32 -31.06 28.92 -52.32
N LYS A 33 -31.62 29.97 -51.72
CA LYS A 33 -30.99 30.67 -50.59
C LYS A 33 -30.57 29.62 -49.56
N PRO A 34 -29.29 29.59 -49.11
CA PRO A 34 -28.86 28.65 -48.10
C PRO A 34 -29.69 28.86 -46.85
N ALA A 35 -30.33 27.79 -46.39
CA ALA A 35 -31.07 27.77 -45.13
C ALA A 35 -30.19 28.38 -44.04
N ARG A 36 -30.68 29.47 -43.44
CA ARG A 36 -30.07 30.13 -42.29
C ARG A 36 -29.89 29.06 -41.21
N ARG A 37 -28.68 28.55 -41.07
CA ARG A 37 -28.31 27.60 -40.01
C ARG A 37 -28.48 28.37 -38.71
N ASN A 38 -29.62 28.18 -38.03
CA ASN A 38 -29.85 28.72 -36.71
C ASN A 38 -28.71 28.23 -35.81
N LEU A 39 -27.74 29.10 -35.53
CA LEU A 39 -26.73 28.82 -34.51
C LEU A 39 -27.49 28.57 -33.21
N PRO A 40 -27.21 27.46 -32.49
CA PRO A 40 -27.81 27.26 -31.19
C PRO A 40 -27.51 28.48 -30.31
N PRO A 41 -28.50 29.01 -29.56
CA PRO A 41 -28.30 30.20 -28.74
C PRO A 41 -27.12 29.96 -27.81
N LYS A 42 -26.17 30.92 -27.76
CA LYS A 42 -25.06 30.89 -26.81
C LYS A 42 -25.67 30.80 -25.40
N PRO A 43 -25.32 29.78 -24.58
CA PRO A 43 -25.90 29.62 -23.26
C PRO A 43 -25.60 30.87 -22.43
N GLU A 44 -26.63 31.42 -21.79
CA GLU A 44 -26.48 32.61 -20.95
C GLU A 44 -25.55 32.31 -19.75
N PRO A 45 -24.78 33.29 -19.26
CA PRO A 45 -23.87 33.08 -18.12
C PRO A 45 -24.56 32.52 -16.87
N LYS A 46 -25.83 32.89 -16.65
CA LYS A 46 -26.66 32.39 -15.54
C LYS A 46 -26.99 30.90 -15.68
N ASP A 47 -27.23 30.42 -16.89
CA ASP A 47 -27.45 29.00 -17.16
C ASP A 47 -26.18 28.18 -16.96
N ILE A 48 -25.01 28.76 -17.24
CA ILE A 48 -23.72 28.09 -17.00
C ILE A 48 -23.49 27.92 -15.49
N PHE A 49 -23.70 28.96 -14.69
CA PHE A 49 -23.54 28.87 -13.23
C PHE A 49 -24.57 27.94 -12.59
N PHE A 50 -25.86 28.04 -12.92
CA PHE A 50 -26.88 27.14 -12.36
C PHE A 50 -26.68 25.69 -12.79
N LYS A 51 -26.29 25.46 -14.05
CA LYS A 51 -25.95 24.12 -14.53
C LYS A 51 -24.69 23.59 -13.82
N TRP A 52 -23.68 24.42 -13.61
CA TRP A 52 -22.49 24.04 -12.84
C TRP A 52 -22.83 23.73 -11.38
N PHE A 53 -23.59 24.60 -10.71
CA PHE A 53 -23.99 24.45 -9.31
C PHE A 53 -24.86 23.21 -9.11
N ARG A 54 -25.82 22.96 -10.00
CA ARG A 54 -26.66 21.76 -9.97
C ARG A 54 -25.86 20.48 -10.26
N ASN A 55 -24.92 20.53 -11.20
CA ASN A 55 -24.16 19.36 -11.59
C ASN A 55 -23.09 18.99 -10.55
N ASN A 56 -22.44 19.97 -9.91
CA ASN A 56 -21.39 19.74 -8.92
C ASN A 56 -21.91 19.72 -7.46
N ASN A 57 -23.09 20.31 -7.22
CA ASN A 57 -23.78 20.40 -5.94
C ASN A 57 -22.86 20.56 -4.72
N PRO A 58 -22.22 21.75 -4.55
CA PRO A 58 -21.25 21.99 -3.49
C PRO A 58 -21.85 21.89 -2.08
N LEU A 59 -23.19 21.83 -1.95
CA LEU A 59 -23.88 21.74 -0.67
C LEU A 59 -23.57 20.45 0.09
N TYR A 60 -23.32 19.33 -0.62
CA TYR A 60 -22.90 18.09 0.03
C TYR A 60 -21.53 18.24 0.69
N LEU A 61 -20.56 18.81 -0.05
CA LEU A 61 -19.22 19.08 0.48
C LEU A 61 -19.28 20.09 1.63
N LEU A 62 -20.08 21.15 1.50
CA LEU A 62 -20.27 22.14 2.54
C LEU A 62 -20.91 21.52 3.79
N SER A 63 -21.91 20.64 3.64
CA SER A 63 -22.52 19.93 4.76
C SER A 63 -21.50 19.08 5.53
N VAL A 64 -20.65 18.34 4.80
CA VAL A 64 -19.57 17.55 5.39
C VAL A 64 -18.55 18.45 6.08
N ALA A 65 -18.15 19.55 5.45
CA ALA A 65 -17.22 20.51 6.03
C ALA A 65 -17.77 21.16 7.32
N LEU A 66 -19.05 21.53 7.34
CA LEU A 66 -19.72 22.07 8.53
C LEU A 66 -19.82 21.04 9.64
N MET A 67 -20.14 19.78 9.32
CA MET A 67 -20.15 18.69 10.29
C MET A 67 -18.75 18.48 10.90
N LEU A 68 -17.70 18.40 10.07
CA LEU A 68 -16.32 18.25 10.53
C LEU A 68 -15.87 19.46 11.36
N ALA A 69 -16.22 20.68 10.95
CA ALA A 69 -15.91 21.90 11.71
C ALA A 69 -16.62 21.90 13.08
N GLY A 70 -17.89 21.50 13.12
CA GLY A 70 -18.65 21.37 14.37
C GLY A 70 -18.04 20.32 15.31
N LEU A 71 -17.67 19.15 14.77
CA LEU A 71 -16.98 18.10 15.53
C LEU A 71 -15.59 18.54 16.00
N TYR A 72 -14.84 19.29 15.18
CA TYR A 72 -13.55 19.83 15.57
C TYR A 72 -13.66 20.83 16.71
N LEU A 73 -14.62 21.77 16.65
CA LEU A 73 -14.88 22.72 17.73
C LEU A 73 -15.25 21.99 19.03
N ALA A 74 -16.17 21.02 18.95
CA ALA A 74 -16.54 20.20 20.11
C ALA A 74 -15.35 19.38 20.64
N GLY A 75 -14.45 18.89 19.77
CA GLY A 75 -13.19 18.25 20.15
C GLY A 75 -12.21 19.18 20.86
N SER A 76 -12.09 20.44 20.43
CA SER A 76 -11.21 21.42 21.08
C SER A 76 -11.67 21.79 22.50
N GLU A 77 -12.98 21.82 22.74
CA GLU A 77 -13.56 22.01 24.09
C GLU A 77 -13.37 20.79 25.01
N LEU A 78 -13.22 19.62 24.41
CA LEU A 78 -12.85 18.38 25.09
C LEU A 78 -11.39 18.40 25.54
N GLU A 79 -10.48 18.83 24.66
CA GLU A 79 -9.05 18.96 24.97
C GLU A 79 -8.77 20.05 26.02
N SER A 80 -9.51 21.15 26.00
CA SER A 80 -9.39 22.24 26.98
C SER A 80 -9.96 21.90 28.37
N GLY A 81 -10.61 20.75 28.52
CA GLY A 81 -11.20 20.28 29.77
C GLY A 81 -12.53 20.94 30.14
N GLN A 82 -13.06 21.84 29.32
CA GLN A 82 -14.36 22.49 29.55
C GLN A 82 -15.53 21.51 29.39
N MET A 83 -15.40 20.53 28.48
CA MET A 83 -16.32 19.40 28.37
C MET A 83 -15.76 18.13 29.04
N ASN A 84 -16.23 17.83 30.25
CA ASN A 84 -15.74 16.67 30.99
C ASN A 84 -16.70 15.46 31.03
N SER A 85 -17.94 15.61 30.56
CA SER A 85 -18.95 14.54 30.58
C SER A 85 -18.77 13.55 29.44
N ILE A 86 -18.55 12.27 29.77
CA ILE A 86 -18.48 11.17 28.78
C ILE A 86 -19.75 11.04 27.94
N TYR A 87 -20.92 11.38 28.51
CA TYR A 87 -22.19 11.34 27.82
C TYR A 87 -22.28 12.38 26.71
N THR A 88 -21.65 13.55 26.89
CA THR A 88 -21.62 14.60 25.87
C THR A 88 -20.74 14.18 24.69
N VAL A 89 -19.57 13.58 24.96
CA VAL A 89 -18.67 13.03 23.94
C VAL A 89 -19.35 11.92 23.14
N ALA A 90 -19.98 10.98 23.85
CA ALA A 90 -20.74 9.90 23.23
C ALA A 90 -21.94 10.42 22.43
N GLY A 91 -22.57 11.51 22.88
CA GLY A 91 -23.66 12.20 22.19
C GLY A 91 -23.23 12.76 20.83
N PHE A 92 -22.11 13.49 20.76
CA PHE A 92 -21.57 13.97 19.48
C PHE A 92 -21.20 12.83 18.55
N PHE A 93 -20.58 11.78 19.10
CA PHE A 93 -20.24 10.58 18.33
C PHE A 93 -21.50 9.85 17.78
N ALA A 94 -22.60 9.83 18.55
CA ALA A 94 -23.87 9.29 18.11
C ALA A 94 -24.50 10.14 16.99
N VAL A 95 -24.47 11.48 17.11
CA VAL A 95 -24.95 12.41 16.08
C VAL A 95 -24.17 12.22 14.77
N GLN A 96 -22.84 12.08 14.84
CA GLN A 96 -22.02 11.76 13.67
C GLN A 96 -22.49 10.45 13.01
N ASN A 97 -22.75 9.41 13.79
CA ASN A 97 -23.22 8.13 13.26
C ASN A 97 -24.61 8.22 12.60
N ILE A 98 -25.52 9.01 13.17
CA ILE A 98 -26.83 9.28 12.55
C ILE A 98 -26.64 10.00 11.22
N TYR A 99 -25.77 11.01 11.18
CA TYR A 99 -25.43 11.74 9.96
C TYR A 99 -24.86 10.81 8.87
N GLU A 100 -23.94 9.91 9.23
CA GLU A 100 -23.42 8.88 8.33
C GLU A 100 -24.53 7.98 7.76
N ILE A 101 -25.47 7.51 8.60
CA ILE A 101 -26.58 6.66 8.17
C ILE A 101 -27.49 7.40 7.18
N VAL A 102 -27.81 8.66 7.45
CA VAL A 102 -28.62 9.51 6.57
C VAL A 102 -27.92 9.71 5.22
N MET A 103 -26.61 9.98 5.22
CA MET A 103 -25.82 10.09 3.99
C MET A 103 -25.80 8.79 3.18
N ILE A 104 -25.61 7.64 3.83
CA ILE A 104 -25.68 6.33 3.16
C ILE A 104 -27.07 6.12 2.57
N GLY A 105 -28.14 6.40 3.33
CA GLY A 105 -29.52 6.28 2.86
C GLY A 105 -29.78 7.12 1.60
N MET A 106 -29.36 8.39 1.61
CA MET A 106 -29.45 9.28 0.44
C MET A 106 -28.62 8.77 -0.73
N ALA A 107 -27.38 8.33 -0.48
CA ALA A 107 -26.49 7.80 -1.52
C ALA A 107 -27.11 6.58 -2.23
N LEU A 108 -27.62 5.63 -1.44
CA LEU A 108 -28.28 4.43 -1.95
C LEU A 108 -29.57 4.75 -2.70
N TYR A 109 -30.37 5.71 -2.21
CA TYR A 109 -31.56 6.17 -2.91
C TYR A 109 -31.23 6.76 -4.29
N LEU A 110 -30.23 7.64 -4.36
CA LEU A 110 -29.81 8.26 -5.63
C LEU A 110 -29.24 7.26 -6.63
N LEU A 111 -28.43 6.30 -6.15
CA LEU A 111 -27.82 5.27 -6.98
C LEU A 111 -28.84 4.26 -7.48
N ARG A 112 -29.74 3.79 -6.62
CA ARG A 112 -30.75 2.79 -6.96
C ARG A 112 -31.79 3.32 -7.95
N ASN A 113 -32.21 4.57 -7.77
CA ASN A 113 -33.22 5.20 -8.64
C ASN A 113 -32.61 5.90 -9.86
N ARG A 114 -31.28 5.91 -10.00
CA ARG A 114 -30.53 6.50 -11.14
C ARG A 114 -30.86 7.97 -11.41
N ILE A 115 -31.22 8.74 -10.37
CA ILE A 115 -31.61 10.15 -10.50
C ILE A 115 -30.35 11.02 -10.71
N GLN A 116 -29.32 10.81 -9.89
CA GLN A 116 -28.01 11.51 -9.95
C GLN A 116 -26.90 10.62 -9.37
N SER A 117 -26.46 9.62 -10.15
CA SER A 117 -25.51 8.61 -9.67
C SER A 117 -24.17 9.18 -9.21
N ASP A 118 -23.71 10.28 -9.80
CA ASP A 118 -22.45 10.93 -9.40
C ASP A 118 -22.51 11.52 -7.99
N HIS A 119 -23.65 12.11 -7.60
CA HIS A 119 -23.84 12.61 -6.23
C HIS A 119 -23.94 11.46 -5.23
N GLY A 120 -24.58 10.36 -5.61
CA GLY A 120 -24.58 9.14 -4.81
C GLY A 120 -23.18 8.56 -4.58
N ARG A 121 -22.33 8.52 -5.62
CA ARG A 121 -20.91 8.11 -5.50
C ARG A 121 -20.13 9.07 -4.60
N LEU A 122 -20.32 10.38 -4.75
CA LEU A 122 -19.68 11.40 -3.92
C LEU A 122 -20.05 11.21 -2.44
N LEU A 123 -21.33 11.02 -2.14
CA LEU A 123 -21.80 10.79 -0.77
C LEU A 123 -21.17 9.54 -0.14
N LEU A 124 -21.03 8.44 -0.90
CA LEU A 124 -20.33 7.25 -0.40
C LEU A 124 -18.86 7.52 -0.09
N ILE A 125 -18.17 8.35 -0.90
CA ILE A 125 -16.79 8.78 -0.61
C ILE A 125 -16.75 9.64 0.66
N MET A 126 -17.69 10.56 0.84
CA MET A 126 -17.76 11.41 2.03
C MET A 126 -18.00 10.61 3.30
N VAL A 127 -18.81 9.55 3.24
CA VAL A 127 -19.00 8.62 4.36
C VAL A 127 -17.68 7.97 4.78
N LEU A 128 -16.75 7.68 3.87
CA LEU A 128 -15.43 7.13 4.22
C LEU A 128 -14.65 8.07 5.15
N VAL A 129 -14.75 9.38 4.94
CA VAL A 129 -14.08 10.39 5.77
C VAL A 129 -14.45 10.23 7.24
N PHE A 130 -15.73 9.97 7.51
CA PHE A 130 -16.22 9.75 8.87
C PHE A 130 -15.89 8.36 9.43
N LEU A 131 -15.86 7.31 8.59
CA LEU A 131 -15.37 5.99 9.01
C LEU A 131 -13.92 6.03 9.51
N GLY A 132 -13.10 6.93 8.97
CA GLY A 132 -11.72 7.15 9.41
C GLY A 132 -11.58 7.74 10.81
N ASP A 133 -12.68 8.20 11.44
CA ASP A 133 -12.71 8.90 12.73
C ASP A 133 -11.62 9.97 12.87
N LEU A 134 -11.43 10.84 11.86
CA LEU A 134 -10.32 11.81 11.86
C LEU A 134 -10.27 12.74 13.08
N THR A 135 -11.40 12.88 13.77
CA THR A 135 -11.59 13.67 15.00
C THR A 135 -11.16 12.94 16.27
N GLY A 136 -10.90 11.63 16.22
CA GLY A 136 -10.40 10.85 17.35
C GLY A 136 -11.39 10.68 18.51
N TYR A 137 -12.70 10.81 18.27
CA TYR A 137 -13.70 10.75 19.35
C TYR A 137 -13.66 9.40 20.09
N GLN A 138 -13.37 8.31 19.36
CA GLN A 138 -13.20 6.98 19.96
C GLN A 138 -12.07 6.93 20.99
N VAL A 139 -10.97 7.61 20.72
CA VAL A 139 -9.80 7.67 21.62
C VAL A 139 -10.15 8.49 22.86
N HIS A 140 -10.84 9.62 22.69
CA HIS A 140 -11.28 10.46 23.81
C HIS A 140 -12.26 9.75 24.75
N ILE A 141 -13.22 8.99 24.21
CA ILE A 141 -14.15 8.19 25.03
C ILE A 141 -13.37 7.15 25.85
N SER A 142 -12.42 6.45 25.22
CA SER A 142 -11.58 5.45 25.90
C SER A 142 -10.62 6.03 26.92
N GLY A 143 -10.09 7.22 26.69
CA GLY A 143 -9.24 7.91 27.65
C GLY A 143 -9.98 8.29 28.93
N LYS A 144 -11.29 8.53 28.87
CA LYS A 144 -12.13 8.81 30.05
C LYS A 144 -12.57 7.55 30.79
N ASP A 145 -13.08 6.55 30.07
CA ASP A 145 -13.45 5.25 30.63
C ASP A 145 -13.16 4.14 29.61
N ALA A 146 -12.25 3.25 29.98
CA ALA A 146 -11.82 2.16 29.11
C ALA A 146 -12.97 1.23 28.72
N THR A 147 -13.86 0.88 29.67
CA THR A 147 -14.97 -0.05 29.45
C THR A 147 -15.99 0.54 28.48
N VAL A 148 -16.41 1.79 28.73
CA VAL A 148 -17.32 2.51 27.83
C VAL A 148 -16.68 2.70 26.46
N GLY A 149 -15.38 3.00 26.43
CA GLY A 149 -14.58 3.08 25.22
C GLY A 149 -14.61 1.81 24.38
N TYR A 150 -14.31 0.66 24.98
CA TYR A 150 -14.34 -0.65 24.29
C TYR A 150 -15.75 -0.98 23.78
N MET A 151 -16.78 -0.74 24.58
CA MET A 151 -18.17 -0.94 24.15
C MET A 151 -18.54 -0.04 22.97
N ALA A 152 -18.19 1.24 23.03
CA ALA A 152 -18.45 2.20 21.95
C ALA A 152 -17.73 1.79 20.66
N THR A 153 -16.51 1.24 20.74
CA THR A 153 -15.78 0.69 19.59
C THR A 153 -16.48 -0.52 19.01
N ALA A 154 -16.86 -1.49 19.84
CA ALA A 154 -17.54 -2.69 19.38
C ALA A 154 -18.86 -2.37 18.67
N ILE A 155 -19.63 -1.43 19.22
CA ILE A 155 -20.85 -0.91 18.58
C ILE A 155 -20.51 -0.24 17.25
N TYR A 156 -19.50 0.64 17.22
CA TYR A 156 -19.14 1.35 16.00
C TYR A 156 -18.65 0.41 14.88
N MET A 157 -17.81 -0.58 15.23
CA MET A 157 -17.36 -1.61 14.30
C MET A 157 -18.52 -2.42 13.73
N SER A 158 -19.46 -2.80 14.58
CA SER A 158 -20.67 -3.51 14.17
C SER A 158 -21.53 -2.67 13.23
N LEU A 159 -21.69 -1.38 13.54
CA LEU A 159 -22.39 -0.43 12.68
C LEU A 159 -21.66 -0.22 11.35
N ALA A 160 -20.34 -0.11 11.33
CA ALA A 160 -19.55 0.03 10.11
C ALA A 160 -19.66 -1.22 9.22
N ALA A 161 -19.59 -2.41 9.82
CA ALA A 161 -19.81 -3.68 9.12
C ALA A 161 -21.22 -3.76 8.52
N LEU A 162 -22.24 -3.37 9.29
CA LEU A 162 -23.63 -3.33 8.84
C LEU A 162 -23.83 -2.32 7.71
N LYS A 163 -23.28 -1.11 7.83
CA LYS A 163 -23.31 -0.06 6.79
C LYS A 163 -22.72 -0.59 5.49
N LEU A 164 -21.52 -1.20 5.54
CA LEU A 164 -20.88 -1.79 4.37
C LEU A 164 -21.72 -2.93 3.78
N TYR A 165 -22.24 -3.82 4.61
CA TYR A 165 -23.11 -4.92 4.19
C TYR A 165 -24.37 -4.41 3.46
N VAL A 166 -25.03 -3.37 4.01
CA VAL A 166 -26.21 -2.75 3.39
C VAL A 166 -25.84 -2.15 2.02
N VAL A 167 -24.72 -1.41 1.92
CA VAL A 167 -24.26 -0.85 0.65
C VAL A 167 -24.00 -1.97 -0.37
N MET A 168 -23.29 -3.02 0.03
CA MET A 168 -23.01 -4.15 -0.85
C MET A 168 -24.28 -4.86 -1.32
N LYS A 169 -25.23 -5.10 -0.41
CA LYS A 169 -26.48 -5.79 -0.73
C LYS A 169 -27.38 -4.96 -1.63
N VAL A 170 -27.54 -3.66 -1.34
CA VAL A 170 -28.43 -2.77 -2.10
C VAL A 170 -27.86 -2.49 -3.49
N LEU A 171 -26.55 -2.35 -3.63
CA LEU A 171 -25.88 -2.11 -4.92
C LEU A 171 -25.47 -3.39 -5.65
N ASN A 172 -25.84 -4.58 -5.12
CA ASN A 172 -25.49 -5.89 -5.68
C ASN A 172 -23.99 -6.05 -6.00
N LEU A 173 -23.13 -5.71 -5.03
CA LEU A 173 -21.68 -5.80 -5.18
C LEU A 173 -21.17 -7.20 -4.84
N LYS A 174 -20.27 -7.71 -5.67
CA LYS A 174 -19.59 -8.99 -5.39
C LYS A 174 -18.63 -8.83 -4.21
N LEU A 175 -18.68 -9.78 -3.29
CA LEU A 175 -17.75 -9.83 -2.16
C LEU A 175 -16.40 -10.40 -2.62
N HIS A 176 -15.34 -9.64 -2.36
CA HIS A 176 -13.96 -10.05 -2.59
C HIS A 176 -13.27 -10.25 -1.24
N SER A 177 -13.03 -11.49 -0.82
CA SER A 177 -12.61 -11.81 0.55
C SER A 177 -11.32 -11.12 1.00
N SER A 178 -10.31 -11.02 0.13
CA SER A 178 -9.05 -10.34 0.41
C SER A 178 -9.21 -8.82 0.58
N ARG A 179 -10.04 -8.19 -0.26
CA ARG A 179 -10.37 -6.77 -0.17
C ARG A 179 -11.11 -6.50 1.12
N ALA A 180 -12.14 -7.29 1.41
CA ALA A 180 -12.91 -7.21 2.64
C ALA A 180 -12.02 -7.40 3.86
N PHE A 181 -11.16 -8.42 3.89
CA PHE A 181 -10.21 -8.65 4.99
C PHE A 181 -9.34 -7.43 5.25
N TYR A 182 -8.73 -6.85 4.20
CA TYR A 182 -7.90 -5.66 4.32
C TYR A 182 -8.70 -4.47 4.88
N ILE A 183 -9.88 -4.20 4.30
CA ILE A 183 -10.74 -3.08 4.72
C ILE A 183 -11.12 -3.21 6.19
N PHE A 184 -11.66 -4.37 6.58
CA PHE A 184 -12.06 -4.62 7.97
C PHE A 184 -10.88 -4.53 8.92
N SER A 185 -9.74 -5.12 8.57
CA SER A 185 -8.56 -5.11 9.45
C SER A 185 -7.96 -3.71 9.58
N ALA A 186 -7.87 -2.95 8.49
CA ALA A 186 -7.30 -1.60 8.50
C ALA A 186 -8.18 -0.63 9.31
N PHE A 187 -9.51 -0.64 9.11
CA PHE A 187 -10.42 0.15 9.93
C PHE A 187 -10.45 -0.32 11.39
N SER A 188 -10.38 -1.63 11.65
CA SER A 188 -10.25 -2.15 13.02
C SER A 188 -8.99 -1.63 13.70
N LEU A 189 -7.86 -1.58 12.97
CA LEU A 189 -6.60 -1.07 13.52
C LEU A 189 -6.65 0.44 13.76
N ILE A 190 -7.36 1.21 12.92
CA ILE A 190 -7.65 2.63 13.19
C ILE A 190 -8.35 2.76 14.54
N TRP A 191 -9.45 2.05 14.77
CA TRP A 191 -10.25 2.26 15.98
C TRP A 191 -9.67 1.61 17.24
N ILE A 192 -9.06 0.43 17.13
CA ILE A 192 -8.54 -0.34 18.26
C ILE A 192 -7.08 -0.02 18.54
N GLY A 193 -6.29 0.36 17.53
CA GLY A 193 -4.83 0.56 17.62
C GLY A 193 -4.40 1.48 18.76
N PRO A 194 -4.93 2.71 18.89
CA PRO A 194 -4.60 3.60 20.00
C PRO A 194 -4.94 3.00 21.37
N LYS A 195 -6.07 2.29 21.48
CA LYS A 195 -6.48 1.65 22.75
C LYS A 195 -5.53 0.53 23.16
N ILE A 196 -5.06 -0.26 22.18
CA ILE A 196 -4.04 -1.27 22.41
C ILE A 196 -2.73 -0.61 22.81
N ALA A 197 -2.33 0.49 22.15
CA ALA A 197 -1.13 1.24 22.53
C ALA A 197 -1.19 1.71 23.98
N ASP A 198 -2.29 2.38 24.35
CA ASP A 198 -2.52 2.86 25.72
C ASP A 198 -2.58 1.72 26.72
N TYR A 199 -3.27 0.62 26.41
CA TYR A 199 -3.32 -0.55 27.28
C TYR A 199 -1.93 -1.16 27.47
N MET A 200 -1.18 -1.39 26.39
CA MET A 200 0.16 -1.97 26.46
C MET A 200 1.11 -1.08 27.24
N VAL A 201 1.06 0.24 27.04
CA VAL A 201 1.95 1.15 27.76
C VAL A 201 1.59 1.26 29.23
N ASN A 202 0.30 1.34 29.56
CA ASN A 202 -0.14 1.43 30.95
C ASN A 202 0.00 0.11 31.72
N SER A 203 -0.26 -1.04 31.09
CA SER A 203 -0.17 -2.35 31.74
C SER A 203 1.28 -2.79 31.94
N VAL A 204 2.15 -2.57 30.94
CA VAL A 204 3.56 -2.96 31.04
C VAL A 204 4.35 -1.92 31.83
N GLY A 205 4.10 -0.61 31.63
CA GLY A 205 4.75 0.47 32.38
C GLY A 205 4.47 0.46 33.89
N LYS A 206 3.29 -0.01 34.33
CA LYS A 206 2.98 -0.21 35.76
C LYS A 206 3.68 -1.42 36.37
N ALA A 207 3.97 -2.45 35.57
CA ALA A 207 4.62 -3.68 36.03
C ALA A 207 6.15 -3.57 36.05
N SER A 208 6.74 -2.76 35.16
CA SER A 208 8.18 -2.53 35.10
C SER A 208 8.53 -1.18 35.73
N ILE A 209 8.86 -1.19 37.02
CA ILE A 209 9.42 -0.01 37.70
C ILE A 209 10.77 0.33 37.00
N GLY A 210 10.76 1.31 36.11
CA GLY A 210 11.96 2.00 35.61
C GLY A 210 12.56 1.60 34.25
N PHE A 211 11.99 0.65 33.49
CA PHE A 211 12.66 0.12 32.27
C PHE A 211 11.81 0.01 30.98
N PHE A 212 10.56 0.45 30.97
CA PHE A 212 9.71 0.30 29.78
C PHE A 212 9.60 1.60 28.98
N ASP A 213 10.11 1.60 27.75
CA ASP A 213 10.04 2.77 26.84
C ASP A 213 8.88 2.72 25.81
N GLY A 214 8.08 1.65 25.79
CA GLY A 214 6.93 1.52 24.88
C GLY A 214 7.23 1.19 23.42
N SER A 215 8.49 1.31 22.96
CA SER A 215 8.90 1.07 21.56
C SER A 215 8.46 -0.27 20.99
N TYR A 216 8.52 -1.35 21.78
CA TYR A 216 8.10 -2.70 21.35
C TYR A 216 6.59 -2.78 21.07
N SER A 217 5.79 -2.06 21.85
CA SER A 217 4.33 -1.99 21.64
C SER A 217 4.00 -1.23 20.37
N TYR A 218 4.67 -0.10 20.13
CA TYR A 218 4.53 0.64 18.88
C TYR A 218 5.00 -0.15 17.67
N TYR A 219 6.16 -0.82 17.78
CA TYR A 219 6.65 -1.70 16.73
C TYR A 219 5.62 -2.77 16.38
N SER A 220 4.98 -3.38 17.38
CA SER A 220 3.98 -4.41 17.17
C SER A 220 2.74 -3.88 16.43
N LEU A 221 2.30 -2.64 16.72
CA LEU A 221 1.21 -1.99 15.99
C LEU A 221 1.58 -1.70 14.53
N TRP A 222 2.79 -1.18 14.28
CA TRP A 222 3.28 -0.93 12.92
C TRP A 222 3.51 -2.23 12.14
N LEU A 223 4.02 -3.28 12.80
CA LEU A 223 4.13 -4.60 12.22
C LEU A 223 2.74 -5.16 11.85
N ALA A 224 1.76 -5.07 12.75
CA ALA A 224 0.39 -5.48 12.46
C ALA A 224 -0.19 -4.70 11.27
N ALA A 225 0.02 -3.39 11.21
CA ALA A 225 -0.37 -2.54 10.08
C ALA A 225 0.25 -3.05 8.75
N GLY A 226 1.54 -3.39 8.75
CA GLY A 226 2.22 -3.97 7.60
C GLY A 226 1.67 -5.35 7.20
N LEU A 227 1.43 -6.23 8.17
CA LEU A 227 0.91 -7.58 7.94
C LEU A 227 -0.49 -7.58 7.32
N ILE A 228 -1.34 -6.62 7.67
CA ILE A 228 -2.69 -6.44 7.09
C ILE A 228 -2.63 -6.24 5.56
N HIS A 229 -1.53 -5.67 5.03
CA HIS A 229 -1.36 -5.47 3.59
C HIS A 229 -1.10 -6.77 2.83
N LEU A 230 -0.50 -7.78 3.49
CA LEU A 230 0.06 -8.96 2.82
C LEU A 230 -0.97 -9.77 1.99
N PRO A 231 -2.19 -10.08 2.47
CA PRO A 231 -3.13 -10.86 1.66
C PRO A 231 -3.50 -10.18 0.35
N LEU A 232 -3.62 -8.85 0.35
CA LEU A 232 -3.93 -8.08 -0.87
C LEU A 232 -2.71 -8.01 -1.80
N ILE A 233 -1.51 -7.82 -1.26
CA ILE A 233 -0.25 -7.85 -2.02
C ILE A 233 -0.09 -9.21 -2.71
N ILE A 234 -0.22 -10.31 -1.95
CA ILE A 234 -0.02 -11.68 -2.45
C ILE A 234 -1.02 -12.00 -3.57
N GLN A 235 -2.30 -11.68 -3.38
CA GLN A 235 -3.32 -11.94 -4.40
C GLN A 235 -3.04 -11.20 -5.71
N ASN A 236 -2.52 -9.98 -5.63
CA ASN A 236 -2.28 -9.13 -6.80
C ASN A 236 -0.82 -9.16 -7.28
N TRP A 237 0.02 -10.01 -6.67
CA TRP A 237 1.47 -10.07 -6.91
C TRP A 237 1.80 -10.33 -8.37
N ARG A 238 1.08 -11.28 -8.99
CA ARG A 238 1.27 -11.66 -10.41
C ARG A 238 0.23 -11.01 -11.32
N LYS A 239 -1.06 -11.12 -10.99
CA LYS A 239 -2.16 -10.55 -11.77
C LYS A 239 -2.94 -9.55 -10.93
N ASN A 240 -2.97 -8.29 -11.35
CA ASN A 240 -3.66 -7.24 -10.60
C ASN A 240 -5.17 -7.28 -10.86
N THR A 241 -5.93 -7.77 -9.88
CA THR A 241 -7.39 -7.79 -9.93
C THR A 241 -8.03 -6.43 -9.62
N LEU A 242 -7.25 -5.47 -9.13
CA LEU A 242 -7.72 -4.11 -8.85
C LEU A 242 -7.80 -3.23 -10.11
N GLU A 243 -7.26 -3.70 -11.23
CA GLU A 243 -7.31 -3.01 -12.52
C GLU A 243 -8.41 -3.55 -13.44
N THR A 244 -8.92 -4.75 -13.17
CA THR A 244 -9.99 -5.33 -13.98
C THR A 244 -11.29 -4.56 -13.74
N TYR A 245 -11.82 -3.98 -14.81
CA TYR A 245 -13.09 -3.27 -14.79
C TYR A 245 -14.23 -4.23 -14.43
N GLU A 246 -14.95 -3.91 -13.36
CA GLU A 246 -16.13 -4.64 -12.91
C GLU A 246 -17.35 -3.75 -13.13
N GLU A 247 -18.15 -4.08 -14.14
CA GLU A 247 -19.40 -3.39 -14.44
C GLU A 247 -20.43 -3.64 -13.34
N ASN A 248 -21.10 -2.57 -12.89
CA ASN A 248 -22.19 -2.65 -11.94
C ASN A 248 -23.33 -1.75 -12.37
N GLU A 249 -24.55 -2.26 -12.26
CA GLU A 249 -25.77 -1.59 -12.71
C GLU A 249 -25.96 -0.19 -12.09
N TYR A 250 -25.59 -0.01 -10.83
CA TYR A 250 -25.83 1.22 -10.08
C TYR A 250 -24.60 2.12 -10.03
N LEU A 251 -23.43 1.53 -9.83
CA LEU A 251 -22.16 2.25 -9.70
C LEU A 251 -21.46 2.50 -11.04
N GLY A 252 -21.84 1.83 -12.14
CA GLY A 252 -21.08 1.80 -13.38
C GLY A 252 -19.77 1.02 -13.23
N ASN A 253 -18.81 1.59 -12.50
CA ASN A 253 -17.50 0.98 -12.21
C ASN A 253 -17.39 0.59 -10.73
N ALA A 254 -17.67 -0.67 -10.39
CA ALA A 254 -17.51 -1.17 -9.02
C ALA A 254 -16.04 -1.24 -8.59
N THR A 255 -15.10 -1.40 -9.52
CA THR A 255 -13.66 -1.42 -9.23
C THR A 255 -13.21 -0.10 -8.61
N ALA A 256 -13.73 1.04 -9.08
CA ALA A 256 -13.41 2.35 -8.52
C ALA A 256 -13.86 2.46 -7.04
N PHE A 257 -15.05 1.95 -6.71
CA PHE A 257 -15.55 1.91 -5.33
C PHE A 257 -14.64 1.08 -4.43
N TRP A 258 -14.27 -0.14 -4.85
CA TRP A 258 -13.35 -0.99 -4.09
C TRP A 258 -11.97 -0.35 -3.92
N ARG A 259 -11.43 0.31 -4.95
CA ARG A 259 -10.14 1.01 -4.85
C ARG A 259 -10.19 2.14 -3.83
N TRP A 260 -11.24 2.95 -3.80
CA TRP A 260 -11.40 4.00 -2.78
C TRP A 260 -11.50 3.42 -1.37
N LEU A 261 -12.26 2.35 -1.19
CA LEU A 261 -12.42 1.66 0.08
C LEU A 261 -11.09 1.05 0.59
N ILE A 262 -10.14 0.77 -0.31
CA ILE A 262 -8.81 0.25 -0.01
C ILE A 262 -7.80 1.39 0.24
N VAL A 263 -7.77 2.40 -0.64
CA VAL A 263 -6.81 3.52 -0.59
C VAL A 263 -7.10 4.43 0.60
N PHE A 264 -8.35 4.66 0.94
CA PHE A 264 -8.70 5.55 2.03
C PHE A 264 -8.08 5.10 3.38
N PRO A 265 -8.33 3.88 3.89
CA PRO A 265 -7.70 3.44 5.13
C PRO A 265 -6.18 3.28 5.00
N PHE A 266 -5.63 3.02 3.79
CA PHE A 266 -4.17 3.00 3.58
C PHE A 266 -3.51 4.34 3.92
N VAL A 267 -4.17 5.45 3.59
CA VAL A 267 -3.70 6.80 3.89
C VAL A 267 -4.03 7.21 5.32
N VAL A 268 -5.25 6.93 5.78
CA VAL A 268 -5.72 7.39 7.10
C VAL A 268 -5.08 6.64 8.25
N MET A 269 -4.91 5.32 8.14
CA MET A 269 -4.36 4.49 9.21
C MET A 269 -3.00 4.97 9.75
N PRO A 270 -1.96 5.20 8.93
CA PRO A 270 -0.66 5.66 9.45
C PRO A 270 -0.75 7.05 10.09
N ILE A 271 -1.56 7.96 9.53
CA ILE A 271 -1.81 9.29 10.09
C ILE A 271 -2.45 9.14 11.47
N TYR A 272 -3.50 8.33 11.57
CA TYR A 272 -4.25 8.12 12.79
C TYR A 272 -3.41 7.46 13.88
N LEU A 273 -2.68 6.38 13.57
CA LEU A 273 -1.77 5.72 14.50
C LEU A 273 -0.68 6.67 14.98
N TYR A 274 -0.11 7.49 14.08
CA TYR A 274 0.89 8.48 14.48
C TYR A 274 0.31 9.52 15.45
N PHE A 275 -0.81 10.17 15.11
CA PHE A 275 -1.35 11.25 15.93
C PHE A 275 -1.98 10.78 17.24
N PHE A 276 -2.71 9.67 17.23
CA PHE A 276 -3.53 9.26 18.36
C PHE A 276 -2.96 8.08 19.16
N ALA A 277 -2.05 7.28 18.61
CA ALA A 277 -1.38 6.24 19.36
C ALA A 277 0.03 6.66 19.81
N MET A 278 0.78 7.37 18.96
CA MET A 278 2.24 7.49 19.13
C MET A 278 2.69 8.89 19.59
N ARG A 279 2.19 9.97 18.98
CA ARG A 279 2.75 11.33 19.10
C ARG A 279 2.96 11.79 20.54
N ASP A 280 1.92 11.65 21.36
CA ASP A 280 1.97 12.20 22.71
C ASP A 280 2.84 11.32 23.61
N GLN A 281 2.79 10.01 23.45
CA GLN A 281 3.61 9.08 24.23
C GLN A 281 5.10 9.11 23.84
N PHE A 282 5.44 9.29 22.56
CA PHE A 282 6.83 9.44 22.11
C PHE A 282 7.52 10.69 22.65
N ARG A 283 6.75 11.74 22.96
CA ARG A 283 7.31 12.95 23.60
C ARG A 283 7.76 12.71 25.04
N PHE A 284 7.21 11.69 25.69
CA PHE A 284 7.45 11.41 27.11
C PHE A 284 8.29 10.16 27.38
N MET A 285 8.63 9.37 26.35
CA MET A 285 9.43 8.14 26.49
C MET A 285 10.75 8.23 25.72
N GLU A 286 11.85 7.93 26.41
CA GLU A 286 13.18 7.84 25.82
C GLU A 286 13.30 6.51 25.05
N SER A 287 13.08 6.55 23.72
CA SER A 287 12.97 5.33 22.93
C SER A 287 14.31 4.66 22.68
N SER A 288 14.44 3.38 23.05
CA SER A 288 15.59 2.52 22.71
C SER A 288 15.66 2.14 21.23
N ILE A 289 14.61 2.44 20.45
CA ILE A 289 14.51 2.12 19.03
C ILE A 289 14.25 3.39 18.24
N SER A 290 15.05 3.62 17.20
CA SER A 290 14.86 4.76 16.31
C SER A 290 13.51 4.69 15.58
N LEU A 291 12.88 5.85 15.36
CA LEU A 291 11.61 5.93 14.62
C LEU A 291 11.67 5.22 13.24
N PRO A 292 12.74 5.35 12.43
CA PRO A 292 12.86 4.61 11.18
C PRO A 292 12.79 3.09 11.38
N ALA A 293 13.45 2.54 12.40
CA ALA A 293 13.42 1.11 12.68
C ALA A 293 12.03 0.63 13.15
N LEU A 294 11.27 1.50 13.83
CA LEU A 294 9.91 1.20 14.29
C LEU A 294 8.92 1.06 13.14
N ILE A 295 8.99 1.97 12.17
CA ILE A 295 8.04 2.00 11.04
C ILE A 295 8.51 1.18 9.84
N ALA A 296 9.74 0.65 9.86
CA ALA A 296 10.36 0.02 8.70
C ALA A 296 9.53 -1.13 8.11
N SER A 297 9.01 -2.01 8.98
CA SER A 297 8.16 -3.15 8.60
C SER A 297 6.87 -2.71 7.92
N TRP A 298 6.22 -1.67 8.43
CA TRP A 298 5.06 -1.07 7.78
C TRP A 298 5.45 -0.42 6.46
N ALA A 299 6.54 0.37 6.41
CA ALA A 299 6.95 1.13 5.25
C ALA A 299 7.25 0.22 4.04
N VAL A 300 7.95 -0.90 4.25
CA VAL A 300 8.21 -1.87 3.16
C VAL A 300 6.92 -2.51 2.66
N CYS A 301 6.03 -2.95 3.56
CA CYS A 301 4.73 -3.50 3.19
C CYS A 301 3.85 -2.44 2.49
N ALA A 302 3.88 -1.19 2.94
CA ALA A 302 3.16 -0.08 2.36
C ALA A 302 3.67 0.26 0.95
N ALA A 303 4.98 0.17 0.71
CA ALA A 303 5.55 0.37 -0.61
C ALA A 303 5.08 -0.71 -1.61
N PHE A 304 5.09 -2.00 -1.22
CA PHE A 304 4.57 -3.07 -2.07
C PHE A 304 3.04 -3.03 -2.24
N PHE A 305 2.33 -2.55 -1.21
CA PHE A 305 0.90 -2.30 -1.30
C PHE A 305 0.59 -1.15 -2.28
N ALA A 306 1.34 -0.04 -2.22
CA ALA A 306 1.21 1.05 -3.16
C ALA A 306 1.51 0.59 -4.59
N GLN A 307 2.57 -0.19 -4.78
CA GLN A 307 2.86 -0.82 -6.07
C GLN A 307 1.71 -1.70 -6.56
N THR A 308 1.00 -2.38 -5.65
CA THR A 308 -0.18 -3.19 -6.00
C THR A 308 -1.35 -2.32 -6.46
N VAL A 309 -1.61 -1.21 -5.78
CA VAL A 309 -2.71 -0.30 -6.11
C VAL A 309 -2.44 0.50 -7.38
N TRP A 310 -1.20 0.97 -7.59
CA TRP A 310 -0.78 1.83 -8.69
C TRP A 310 0.18 1.14 -9.66
N ARG A 311 0.01 -0.17 -9.84
CA ARG A 311 0.95 -1.02 -10.59
C ARG A 311 1.28 -0.49 -11.98
N ARG A 312 0.26 -0.14 -12.77
CA ARG A 312 0.46 0.45 -14.10
C ARG A 312 1.33 1.72 -14.09
N ALA A 313 1.10 2.62 -13.14
CA ALA A 313 1.92 3.83 -13.01
C ALA A 313 3.38 3.49 -12.64
N CYS A 314 3.59 2.51 -11.75
CA CYS A 314 4.92 2.02 -11.41
C CYS A 314 5.63 1.34 -12.60
N GLU A 315 4.89 0.53 -13.37
CA GLU A 315 5.39 -0.11 -14.60
C GLU A 315 5.80 0.93 -15.65
N GLU A 316 4.96 1.94 -15.90
CA GLU A 316 5.20 2.97 -16.91
C GLU A 316 6.33 3.94 -16.51
N TRP A 317 6.45 4.33 -15.24
CA TRP A 317 7.38 5.39 -14.82
C TRP A 317 8.77 4.89 -14.45
N ILE A 318 8.87 3.72 -13.82
CA ILE A 318 10.10 3.24 -13.18
C ILE A 318 10.45 1.82 -13.65
N GLY A 319 9.45 0.99 -13.94
CA GLY A 319 9.62 -0.44 -14.17
C GLY A 319 9.66 -1.23 -12.86
N LEU A 320 8.95 -2.37 -12.82
CA LEU A 320 8.74 -3.13 -11.57
C LEU A 320 10.04 -3.61 -10.91
N ASN A 321 10.98 -4.12 -11.68
CA ASN A 321 12.25 -4.63 -11.13
C ASN A 321 13.09 -3.50 -10.52
N ILE A 322 13.08 -2.31 -11.13
CA ILE A 322 13.78 -1.15 -10.58
C ILE A 322 13.09 -0.69 -9.30
N TYR A 323 11.76 -0.59 -9.30
CA TYR A 323 10.99 -0.24 -8.10
C TYR A 323 11.28 -1.20 -6.93
N ASP A 324 11.22 -2.51 -7.16
CA ASP A 324 11.49 -3.52 -6.14
C ASP A 324 12.90 -3.38 -5.58
N SER A 325 13.88 -3.09 -6.45
CA SER A 325 15.27 -2.90 -6.04
C SER A 325 15.43 -1.66 -5.17
N VAL A 326 14.81 -0.55 -5.55
CA VAL A 326 14.86 0.70 -4.78
C VAL A 326 14.22 0.52 -3.41
N VAL A 327 13.02 -0.07 -3.35
CA VAL A 327 12.31 -0.32 -2.08
C VAL A 327 13.15 -1.21 -1.16
N MET A 328 13.67 -2.32 -1.68
CA MET A 328 14.46 -3.26 -0.87
C MET A 328 15.80 -2.67 -0.44
N LEU A 329 16.45 -1.83 -1.26
CA LEU A 329 17.69 -1.15 -0.90
C LEU A 329 17.45 -0.05 0.14
N LEU A 330 16.36 0.70 0.05
CA LEU A 330 15.98 1.66 1.10
C LEU A 330 15.66 0.95 2.41
N PHE A 331 14.97 -0.19 2.36
CA PHE A 331 14.70 -1.01 3.54
C PHE A 331 15.99 -1.59 4.15
N LEU A 332 16.92 -2.05 3.31
CA LEU A 332 18.27 -2.45 3.72
C LEU A 332 19.00 -1.33 4.46
N VAL A 333 19.06 -0.12 3.87
CA VAL A 333 19.72 1.03 4.50
C VAL A 333 19.05 1.40 5.82
N ALA A 334 17.71 1.40 5.87
CA ALA A 334 16.96 1.71 7.09
C ALA A 334 17.22 0.70 8.21
N THR A 335 17.29 -0.59 7.87
CA THR A 335 17.47 -1.67 8.85
C THR A 335 18.92 -1.80 9.32
N MET A 336 19.90 -1.53 8.46
CA MET A 336 21.33 -1.65 8.80
C MET A 336 21.94 -0.37 9.39
N SER A 337 21.47 0.83 9.00
CA SER A 337 22.08 2.09 9.45
C SER A 337 21.54 2.59 10.78
N PHE A 338 20.31 2.21 11.13
CA PHE A 338 19.61 2.76 12.31
C PHE A 338 19.41 1.75 13.45
N ALA A 339 20.05 0.59 13.34
CA ALA A 339 20.00 -0.46 14.36
C ALA A 339 21.40 -1.00 14.65
N SER A 340 22.05 -0.45 15.68
CA SER A 340 23.33 -0.95 16.19
C SER A 340 23.18 -2.13 17.15
N SER A 341 21.95 -2.48 17.54
CA SER A 341 21.63 -3.55 18.49
C SER A 341 20.76 -4.64 17.85
N PHE A 342 21.02 -5.91 18.19
CA PHE A 342 20.22 -7.07 17.80
C PHE A 342 18.93 -7.21 18.65
N SER A 343 18.18 -6.11 18.80
CA SER A 343 16.87 -6.18 19.46
C SER A 343 15.87 -6.97 18.61
N ALA A 344 14.83 -7.52 19.24
CA ALA A 344 13.85 -8.37 18.52
C ALA A 344 13.19 -7.66 17.31
N PRO A 345 12.79 -6.38 17.37
CA PRO A 345 12.27 -5.64 16.22
C PRO A 345 13.26 -5.55 15.05
N VAL A 346 14.54 -5.34 15.37
CA VAL A 346 15.61 -5.29 14.38
C VAL A 346 15.77 -6.65 13.72
N VAL A 347 15.80 -7.74 14.49
CA VAL A 347 15.89 -9.11 13.94
C VAL A 347 14.69 -9.42 13.03
N ILE A 348 13.47 -9.06 13.44
CA ILE A 348 12.27 -9.24 12.61
C ILE A 348 12.40 -8.48 11.29
N ASN A 349 12.84 -7.22 11.33
CA ASN A 349 13.07 -6.43 10.12
C ASN A 349 14.11 -7.06 9.18
N HIS A 350 15.19 -7.64 9.72
CA HIS A 350 16.20 -8.35 8.92
C HIS A 350 15.63 -9.63 8.28
N ILE A 351 14.80 -10.38 9.00
CA ILE A 351 14.10 -11.54 8.43
C ILE A 351 13.19 -11.11 7.28
N LEU A 352 12.39 -10.04 7.48
CA LEU A 352 11.54 -9.48 6.43
C LEU A 352 12.35 -9.04 5.21
N LEU A 353 13.52 -8.45 5.42
CA LEU A 353 14.42 -8.00 4.36
C LEU A 353 14.90 -9.20 3.52
N VAL A 354 15.42 -10.24 4.19
CA VAL A 354 15.91 -11.46 3.53
C VAL A 354 14.78 -12.14 2.75
N VAL A 355 13.60 -12.29 3.36
CA VAL A 355 12.42 -12.89 2.72
C VAL A 355 11.97 -12.06 1.52
N GLY A 356 11.93 -10.73 1.63
CA GLY A 356 11.56 -9.83 0.53
C GLY A 356 12.55 -9.88 -0.64
N LEU A 357 13.85 -9.92 -0.35
CA LEU A 357 14.90 -10.03 -1.37
C LEU A 357 14.81 -11.36 -2.10
N ALA A 358 14.65 -12.47 -1.37
CA ALA A 358 14.47 -13.79 -1.94
C ALA A 358 13.20 -13.89 -2.79
N ALA A 359 12.07 -13.37 -2.29
CA ALA A 359 10.78 -13.41 -2.99
C ALA A 359 10.82 -12.62 -4.31
N THR A 360 11.38 -11.42 -4.30
CA THR A 360 11.51 -10.58 -5.50
C THR A 360 12.53 -11.14 -6.50
N TRP A 361 13.65 -11.68 -6.02
CA TRP A 361 14.59 -12.40 -6.87
C TRP A 361 13.94 -13.61 -7.56
N GLN A 362 13.27 -14.48 -6.80
CA GLN A 362 12.71 -15.72 -7.34
C GLN A 362 11.48 -15.49 -8.23
N THR A 363 10.59 -14.58 -7.85
CA THR A 363 9.29 -14.41 -8.54
C THR A 363 9.30 -13.39 -9.67
N ARG A 364 10.25 -12.44 -9.67
CA ARG A 364 10.37 -11.38 -10.68
C ARG A 364 11.71 -11.37 -11.42
N ASP A 365 12.51 -12.42 -11.22
CA ASP A 365 13.87 -12.58 -11.78
C ASP A 365 14.75 -11.32 -11.57
N ASN A 366 14.59 -10.67 -10.41
CA ASN A 366 15.30 -9.44 -10.10
C ASN A 366 16.71 -9.77 -9.57
N LYS A 367 17.68 -9.77 -10.48
CA LYS A 367 19.09 -10.05 -10.18
C LYS A 367 19.73 -9.05 -9.22
N VAL A 368 19.28 -7.79 -9.20
CA VAL A 368 19.80 -6.77 -8.28
C VAL A 368 19.48 -7.15 -6.84
N ASN A 369 18.25 -7.63 -6.59
CA ASN A 369 17.86 -8.13 -5.27
C ASN A 369 18.58 -9.42 -4.89
N GLY A 370 18.90 -10.29 -5.87
CA GLY A 370 19.78 -11.43 -5.65
C GLY A 370 21.20 -11.03 -5.22
N LEU A 371 21.77 -9.99 -5.83
CA LEU A 371 23.08 -9.44 -5.43
C LEU A 371 23.02 -8.80 -4.04
N ALA A 372 21.97 -8.03 -3.74
CA ALA A 372 21.76 -7.45 -2.42
C ALA A 372 21.66 -8.53 -1.33
N LEU A 373 20.99 -9.65 -1.61
CA LEU A 373 20.90 -10.79 -0.69
C LEU A 373 22.29 -11.36 -0.36
N SER A 374 23.14 -11.54 -1.37
CA SER A 374 24.54 -11.95 -1.17
C SER A 374 25.30 -10.94 -0.30
N GLY A 375 25.07 -9.64 -0.50
CA GLY A 375 25.64 -8.58 0.34
C GLY A 375 25.21 -8.67 1.81
N VAL A 376 23.93 -8.98 2.08
CA VAL A 376 23.43 -9.20 3.44
C VAL A 376 24.13 -10.39 4.09
N VAL A 377 24.27 -11.51 3.37
CA VAL A 377 24.98 -12.70 3.87
C VAL A 377 26.43 -12.35 4.21
N LEU A 378 27.15 -11.67 3.31
CA LEU A 378 28.53 -11.25 3.53
C LEU A 378 28.64 -10.32 4.75
N TRP A 379 27.69 -9.42 4.95
CA TRP A 379 27.69 -8.54 6.11
C TRP A 379 27.52 -9.31 7.42
N TYR A 380 26.57 -10.24 7.49
CA TYR A 380 26.39 -11.10 8.66
C TYR A 380 27.63 -11.95 8.94
N THR A 381 28.22 -12.57 7.91
CA THR A 381 29.47 -13.31 8.05
C THR A 381 30.61 -12.42 8.54
N GLY A 382 30.75 -11.21 7.98
CA GLY A 382 31.75 -10.23 8.41
C GLY A 382 31.54 -9.77 9.86
N ALA A 383 30.30 -9.55 10.28
CA ALA A 383 29.96 -9.18 11.66
C ALA A 383 30.31 -10.31 12.65
N GLN A 384 30.05 -11.57 12.29
CA GLN A 384 30.44 -12.74 13.09
C GLN A 384 31.96 -12.89 13.16
N ILE A 385 32.69 -12.70 12.04
CA ILE A 385 34.16 -12.70 12.03
C ILE A 385 34.71 -11.57 12.91
N LYS A 386 34.14 -10.37 12.85
CA LYS A 386 34.53 -9.24 13.70
C LYS A 386 34.29 -9.56 15.17
N SER A 387 33.13 -10.12 15.52
CA SER A 387 32.81 -10.55 16.89
C SER A 387 33.81 -11.61 17.38
N ALA A 388 34.03 -12.67 16.60
CA ALA A 388 35.00 -13.71 16.90
C ALA A 388 36.43 -13.16 17.03
N GLY A 389 36.81 -12.21 16.17
CA GLY A 389 38.08 -11.50 16.24
C GLY A 389 38.21 -10.64 17.49
N THR A 390 37.15 -9.96 17.91
CA THR A 390 37.14 -9.16 19.14
C THR A 390 37.27 -10.07 20.36
N VAL A 391 36.53 -11.18 20.41
CA VAL A 391 36.66 -12.20 21.46
C VAL A 391 38.06 -12.82 21.47
N ALA A 392 38.65 -13.09 20.30
CA ALA A 392 40.01 -13.62 20.19
C ALA A 392 41.07 -12.60 20.63
N VAL A 393 40.86 -11.31 20.35
CA VAL A 393 41.73 -10.22 20.82
C VAL A 393 41.59 -10.03 22.33
N ASP A 394 40.37 -10.03 22.87
CA ASP A 394 40.12 -9.92 24.31
C ASP A 394 40.73 -11.12 25.06
N TYR A 395 40.53 -12.34 24.56
CA TYR A 395 41.21 -13.54 25.06
C TYR A 395 42.73 -13.41 24.97
N GLY A 396 43.24 -12.96 23.82
CA GLY A 396 44.64 -12.61 23.57
C GLY A 396 45.21 -11.66 24.62
N THR A 397 44.52 -10.56 24.91
CA THR A 397 44.97 -9.55 25.87
C THR A 397 44.87 -10.03 27.33
N SER A 398 44.02 -11.02 27.62
CA SER A 398 43.87 -11.63 28.95
C SER A 398 44.89 -12.75 29.25
N LEU A 399 45.62 -13.23 28.24
CA LEU A 399 46.60 -14.31 28.38
C LEU A 399 47.90 -13.81 29.04
N SER A 400 48.46 -14.62 29.95
CA SER A 400 49.76 -14.35 30.55
C SER A 400 50.89 -14.41 29.52
N ARG A 401 52.02 -13.75 29.78
CA ARG A 401 53.21 -13.79 28.90
C ARG A 401 53.71 -15.21 28.63
N THR A 402 53.55 -16.12 29.60
CA THR A 402 53.91 -17.54 29.45
C THR A 402 52.95 -18.29 28.52
N ALA A 403 51.66 -17.97 28.54
CA ALA A 403 50.68 -18.56 27.62
C ALA A 403 50.90 -18.05 26.18
N TRP A 404 51.23 -16.77 25.99
CA TRP A 404 51.64 -16.24 24.69
C TRP A 404 52.90 -16.90 24.15
N ALA A 405 53.92 -17.10 24.99
CA ALA A 405 55.13 -17.81 24.59
C ALA A 405 54.82 -19.25 24.13
N ALA A 406 53.97 -19.98 24.87
CA ALA A 406 53.56 -21.34 24.50
C ALA A 406 52.78 -21.38 23.17
N ILE A 407 51.85 -20.45 22.96
CA ILE A 407 51.07 -20.34 21.72
C ILE A 407 51.96 -20.00 20.52
N LEU A 408 52.89 -19.04 20.67
CA LEU A 408 53.83 -18.66 19.60
C LEU A 408 54.81 -19.80 19.28
N MET A 409 55.31 -20.50 20.29
CA MET A 409 56.15 -21.69 20.10
C MET A 409 55.38 -22.79 19.36
N ALA A 410 54.16 -23.12 19.78
CA ALA A 410 53.32 -24.11 19.10
C ALA A 410 52.96 -23.70 17.65
N GLY A 411 52.62 -22.42 17.44
CA GLY A 411 52.36 -21.85 16.11
C GLY A 411 53.57 -21.93 15.18
N SER A 412 54.78 -21.75 15.72
CA SER A 412 56.03 -21.88 14.95
C SER A 412 56.24 -23.30 14.42
N PHE A 413 55.95 -24.34 15.23
CA PHE A 413 56.04 -25.74 14.79
C PHE A 413 54.97 -26.09 13.75
N LEU A 414 53.75 -25.56 13.89
CA LEU A 414 52.68 -25.73 12.90
C LEU A 414 53.04 -25.10 11.55
N MET A 415 53.56 -23.86 11.55
CA MET A 415 53.98 -23.18 10.32
C MET A 415 55.20 -23.85 9.68
N LEU A 416 56.13 -24.36 10.47
CA LEU A 416 57.26 -25.16 9.99
C LEU A 416 56.78 -26.45 9.32
N GLY A 417 55.84 -27.17 9.94
CA GLY A 417 55.23 -28.37 9.38
C GLY A 417 54.45 -28.11 8.09
N LEU A 418 53.66 -27.03 8.04
CA LEU A 418 52.94 -26.62 6.84
C LEU A 418 53.91 -26.19 5.72
N GLY A 419 54.95 -25.43 6.03
CA GLY A 419 55.99 -25.04 5.06
C GLY A 419 56.75 -26.25 4.49
N PHE A 420 57.00 -27.26 5.33
CA PHE A 420 57.58 -28.54 4.90
C PHE A 420 56.65 -29.32 3.96
N ILE A 421 55.36 -29.45 4.31
CA ILE A 421 54.35 -30.10 3.45
C ILE A 421 54.20 -29.37 2.12
N VAL A 422 54.13 -28.03 2.12
CA VAL A 422 54.07 -27.22 0.91
C VAL A 422 55.32 -27.42 0.04
N SER A 423 56.50 -27.53 0.66
CA SER A 423 57.76 -27.81 -0.05
C SER A 423 57.77 -29.21 -0.69
N LEU A 424 57.21 -30.22 -0.02
CA LEU A 424 57.03 -31.56 -0.58
C LEU A 424 56.08 -31.57 -1.78
N ILE A 425 54.96 -30.84 -1.69
CA ILE A 425 53.99 -30.71 -2.79
C ILE A 425 54.62 -30.01 -4.00
N ARG A 426 55.46 -28.99 -3.76
CA ARG A 426 56.15 -28.25 -4.83
C ARG A 426 57.26 -29.07 -5.51
N ASN A 427 58.01 -29.89 -4.77
CA ASN A 427 59.03 -30.78 -5.35
C ASN A 427 58.43 -31.97 -6.11
N GLY A 428 57.22 -32.42 -5.76
CA GLY A 428 56.52 -33.49 -6.49
C GLY A 428 56.11 -33.10 -7.92
N ASN A 429 55.95 -31.81 -8.22
CA ASN A 429 55.53 -31.31 -9.54
C ASN A 429 56.70 -30.94 -10.47
N GLY A 430 57.96 -30.98 -10.00
CA GLY A 430 59.14 -30.54 -10.77
C GLY A 430 59.86 -31.63 -11.57
N ASN A 431 59.62 -32.91 -11.29
CA ASN A 431 60.33 -34.04 -11.94
C ASN A 431 59.67 -34.57 -13.22
N GLY A 432 58.77 -33.79 -13.82
CA GLY A 432 58.02 -34.22 -15.00
C GLY A 432 57.88 -33.13 -16.04
N LYS A 433 59.00 -32.59 -16.57
CA LYS A 433 59.14 -32.03 -17.94
C LYS A 433 60.41 -31.19 -18.09
N THR A 434 61.48 -31.82 -18.58
CA THR A 434 62.54 -31.35 -19.51
C THR A 434 63.66 -32.39 -19.41
N GLU A 435 64.10 -33.11 -20.43
CA GLU A 435 64.41 -32.66 -21.79
C GLU A 435 64.06 -33.73 -22.83
N SER A 436 63.34 -33.30 -23.88
CA SER A 436 63.47 -33.86 -25.22
C SER A 436 64.16 -32.81 -26.09
N ASN A 437 65.04 -33.30 -26.96
CA ASN A 437 65.55 -32.71 -28.21
C ASN A 437 66.95 -32.08 -28.22
N ASN A 438 67.88 -32.83 -28.83
CA ASN A 438 68.67 -32.53 -30.05
C ASN A 438 70.16 -32.87 -29.88
N THR A 439 70.94 -33.53 -30.78
CA THR A 439 70.77 -34.24 -32.07
C THR A 439 72.10 -35.00 -32.34
N GLU A 440 72.08 -35.96 -33.28
CA GLU A 440 73.21 -36.44 -34.14
C GLU A 440 74.29 -37.41 -33.59
N ALA A 441 74.16 -38.69 -33.94
CA ALA A 441 74.93 -39.33 -35.03
C ALA A 441 74.22 -40.59 -35.55
#